data_AF-A0A958G6N8-F1
#
_entry.id   AF-A0A958G6N8-F1
#
_cell.length_a   1.000
_cell.length_b   1.000
_cell.length_c   1.000
_cell.angle_alpha   90.00
_cell.angle_beta   90.00
_cell.angle_gamma   90.00
#
_symmetry.space_group_name_H-M   'P 1'
#
loop_
_entity.id
_entity.type
_entity.pdbx_description
1 polymer ?
#
loop_
_entity_poly.entity_id
_entity_poly.type
_entity_poly.pdbx_seq_one_letter_code
_entity_poly.pdbx_strand_id
1 'polypeptide(L)'
;MHMNSFYLTAAIIAFFMGGAHSLMGERYFLKRLFKRELPYDVGSEVFINRTTRIAWHLTTVAWCGLALLLVVLSSNDTAPLAASIGNLIALTFLISAALSAAGSKGRHLSWIVFLLIALTTWVGVWTS
;
A
#
# COMPACT_ATOMS: atom_id res chain seq x y z
N MET A 1 6.77 24.07 15.16
CA MET A 1 5.86 23.13 14.50
C MET A 1 6.11 21.76 15.11
N HIS A 2 5.15 21.24 15.85
CA HIS A 2 5.19 19.85 16.30
C HIS A 2 4.93 18.97 15.07
N MET A 3 5.71 17.91 14.89
CA MET A 3 5.46 16.92 13.86
C MET A 3 5.08 15.60 14.53
N ASN A 4 3.92 15.05 14.16
CA ASN A 4 3.51 13.75 14.66
C ASN A 4 4.41 12.65 14.06
N SER A 5 5.33 12.15 14.89
CA SER A 5 6.32 11.15 14.50
C SER A 5 5.72 9.82 14.04
N PHE A 6 4.51 9.47 14.51
CA PHE A 6 3.81 8.25 14.09
C PHE A 6 3.32 8.33 12.65
N TYR A 7 2.74 9.47 12.24
CA TYR A 7 2.36 9.67 10.84
C TYR A 7 3.58 9.68 9.92
N LEU A 8 4.69 10.29 10.34
CA LEU A 8 5.93 10.28 9.55
C LEU A 8 6.50 8.85 9.40
N THR A 9 6.49 8.09 10.49
CA THR A 9 6.93 6.68 10.48
C THR A 9 6.06 5.85 9.53
N ALA A 10 4.73 5.97 9.64
CA ALA A 10 3.79 5.30 8.76
C ALA A 10 3.98 5.69 7.29
N ALA A 11 4.25 6.98 7.01
CA ALA A 11 4.52 7.49 5.67
C ALA A 11 5.76 6.84 5.05
N ILE A 12 6.86 6.77 5.80
CA ILE A 12 8.12 6.16 5.35
C ILE A 12 7.90 4.70 5.00
N ILE A 13 7.24 3.95 5.88
CA ILE A 13 6.96 2.53 5.65
C ILE A 13 6.05 2.32 4.44
N ALA A 14 4.99 3.12 4.31
CA ALA A 14 4.07 3.07 3.16
C ALA A 14 4.77 3.37 1.83
N PHE A 15 5.65 4.36 1.81
CA PHE A 15 6.43 4.72 0.62
C PHE A 15 7.37 3.58 0.20
N PHE A 16 8.13 3.01 1.14
CA PHE A 16 9.02 1.88 0.84
C PHE A 16 8.24 0.61 0.46
N MET A 17 7.05 0.40 1.04
CA MET A 17 6.17 -0.71 0.65
C MET A 17 5.71 -0.57 -0.82
N GLY A 18 5.34 0.64 -1.24
CA GLY A 18 5.05 0.94 -2.66
C GLY A 18 6.23 0.63 -3.57
N GLY A 19 7.41 1.14 -3.23
CA GLY A 19 8.64 0.87 -4.00
C GLY A 19 8.95 -0.62 -4.08
N ALA A 20 8.89 -1.34 -2.96
CA ALA A 20 9.11 -2.78 -2.90
C ALA A 20 8.11 -3.55 -3.77
N HIS A 21 6.82 -3.18 -3.74
CA HIS A 21 5.79 -3.81 -4.56
C HIS A 21 6.09 -3.67 -6.06
N SER A 22 6.39 -2.46 -6.54
CA SER A 22 6.73 -2.23 -7.94
C SER A 22 8.01 -2.98 -8.36
N LEU A 23 9.10 -2.81 -7.60
CA LEU A 23 10.42 -3.35 -7.97
C LEU A 23 10.48 -4.87 -7.87
N MET A 24 10.04 -5.43 -6.73
CA MET A 24 10.08 -6.88 -6.53
C MET A 24 9.04 -7.58 -7.40
N GLY A 25 7.87 -6.98 -7.55
CA GLY A 25 6.80 -7.53 -8.38
C GLY A 25 7.17 -7.63 -9.85
N GLU A 26 7.73 -6.57 -10.43
CA GLU A 26 8.17 -6.58 -11.82
C GLU A 26 9.28 -7.63 -12.04
N ARG A 27 10.30 -7.63 -11.18
CA ARG A 27 11.50 -8.47 -11.35
C ARG A 27 11.24 -9.95 -11.09
N TYR A 28 10.44 -10.28 -10.07
CA TYR A 28 10.29 -11.66 -9.61
C TYR A 28 8.93 -12.28 -9.94
N PHE A 29 7.85 -11.49 -9.94
CA PHE A 29 6.49 -12.02 -10.13
C PHE A 29 6.03 -11.89 -11.58
N LEU A 30 5.91 -10.66 -12.09
CA LEU A 30 5.39 -10.38 -13.44
C LEU A 30 6.26 -11.02 -14.53
N LYS A 31 7.59 -10.94 -14.41
CA LYS A 31 8.51 -11.61 -15.33
C LYS A 31 8.29 -13.14 -15.42
N ARG A 32 7.86 -13.79 -14.33
CA ARG A 32 7.56 -15.24 -14.33
C ARG A 32 6.14 -15.52 -14.79
N LEU A 33 5.20 -14.66 -14.43
CA LEU A 33 3.80 -14.76 -14.81
C LEU A 33 3.61 -14.67 -16.33
N PHE A 34 4.22 -13.67 -16.96
CA PHE A 34 4.11 -13.43 -18.41
C PHE A 34 4.92 -14.39 -19.26
N LYS A 35 5.68 -15.30 -18.66
CA LYS A 35 6.34 -16.41 -19.38
C LYS A 35 5.44 -17.63 -19.51
N ARG A 36 4.26 -17.62 -18.88
CA ARG A 36 3.29 -18.71 -18.99
C ARG A 36 2.36 -18.44 -20.16
N GLU A 37 2.06 -19.47 -20.94
CA GLU A 37 1.02 -19.39 -21.96
C GLU A 37 -0.32 -19.12 -21.29
N LEU A 38 -1.05 -18.14 -21.82
CA LEU A 38 -2.40 -17.85 -21.37
C LEU A 38 -3.37 -18.83 -22.05
N PRO A 39 -4.46 -19.23 -21.38
CA PRO A 39 -5.49 -20.03 -22.04
C PRO A 39 -6.04 -19.27 -23.24
N TYR A 40 -6.28 -19.98 -24.35
CA TYR A 40 -6.67 -19.43 -25.65
C TYR A 40 -7.90 -18.51 -25.60
N ASP A 41 -8.75 -18.67 -24.59
CA ASP A 41 -10.04 -18.00 -24.48
C ASP A 41 -9.98 -16.65 -23.75
N VAL A 42 -8.82 -16.25 -23.23
CA VAL A 42 -8.67 -15.06 -22.37
C VAL A 42 -7.92 -13.97 -23.12
N GLY A 43 -8.63 -13.20 -23.95
CA GLY A 43 -8.11 -11.98 -24.60
C GLY A 43 -6.80 -12.14 -25.39
N SER A 44 -6.18 -11.03 -25.79
CA SER A 44 -4.81 -11.09 -26.33
C SER A 44 -3.80 -11.07 -25.19
N GLU A 45 -2.76 -11.91 -25.29
CA GLU A 45 -1.68 -11.99 -24.31
C GLU A 45 -1.04 -10.61 -24.04
N VAL A 46 -0.89 -9.81 -25.09
CA VAL A 46 -0.38 -8.43 -25.01
C VAL A 46 -1.30 -7.55 -24.14
N PHE A 47 -2.62 -7.65 -24.30
CA PHE A 47 -3.56 -6.84 -23.53
C PHE A 47 -3.57 -7.20 -22.05
N ILE A 48 -3.57 -8.51 -21.73
CA ILE A 48 -3.56 -8.99 -20.34
C ILE A 48 -2.26 -8.58 -19.66
N ASN A 49 -1.11 -8.85 -20.29
CA ASN A 49 0.19 -8.53 -19.71
C ASN A 49 0.35 -7.03 -19.44
N ARG A 50 -0.14 -6.17 -20.35
CA ARG A 50 -0.14 -4.71 -20.15
C ARG A 50 -1.08 -4.28 -19.02
N THR A 51 -2.31 -4.78 -19.02
CA THR A 51 -3.30 -4.44 -17.98
C THR A 51 -2.81 -4.86 -16.60
N THR A 52 -2.21 -6.04 -16.48
CA THR A 52 -1.61 -6.51 -15.22
C THR A 52 -0.45 -5.62 -14.77
N ARG A 53 0.44 -5.19 -15.67
CA ARG A 53 1.52 -4.22 -15.34
C ARG A 53 0.96 -2.90 -14.84
N ILE A 54 -0.07 -2.37 -15.52
CA ILE A 54 -0.71 -1.12 -15.12
C ILE A 54 -1.30 -1.24 -13.73
N ALA A 55 -2.09 -2.28 -13.46
CA ALA A 55 -2.67 -2.52 -12.14
C ALA A 55 -1.58 -2.60 -11.06
N TRP A 56 -0.48 -3.29 -11.37
CA TRP A 56 0.66 -3.44 -10.47
C TRP A 56 1.33 -2.11 -10.09
N HIS A 57 1.61 -1.25 -11.07
CA HIS A 57 2.22 0.06 -10.80
C HIS A 57 1.22 1.07 -10.22
N LEU A 58 -0.05 0.99 -10.60
CA LEU A 58 -1.09 1.89 -10.10
C LEU A 58 -1.29 1.75 -8.59
N THR A 59 -1.22 0.51 -8.06
CA THR A 59 -1.23 0.29 -6.60
C THR A 59 -0.05 0.96 -5.90
N THR A 60 1.14 0.95 -6.51
CA THR A 60 2.31 1.67 -5.99
C THR A 60 2.06 3.17 -5.93
N VAL A 61 1.51 3.75 -7.01
CA VAL A 61 1.15 5.17 -7.06
C VAL A 61 0.15 5.52 -5.97
N ALA A 62 -0.87 4.69 -5.76
CA ALA A 62 -1.87 4.89 -4.71
C ALA A 62 -1.24 4.90 -3.31
N TRP A 63 -0.37 3.95 -2.98
CA TRP A 63 0.30 3.93 -1.67
C TRP A 63 1.29 5.08 -1.48
N CYS A 64 2.01 5.51 -2.52
CA CYS A 64 2.82 6.73 -2.46
C CYS A 64 1.96 7.98 -2.20
N GLY A 65 0.77 8.07 -2.82
CA GLY A 65 -0.19 9.14 -2.53
C GLY A 65 -0.64 9.14 -1.07
N LEU A 66 -0.98 7.98 -0.51
CA LEU A 66 -1.33 7.85 0.92
C LEU A 66 -0.15 8.19 1.83
N ALA A 67 1.07 7.82 1.46
CA ALA A 67 2.28 8.19 2.21
C ALA A 67 2.48 9.71 2.25
N LEU A 68 2.27 10.41 1.12
CA LEU A 68 2.34 11.88 1.08
C LEU A 68 1.24 12.53 1.92
N LEU A 69 0.02 11.97 1.93
CA LEU A 69 -1.04 12.44 2.82
C LEU A 69 -0.65 12.29 4.30
N LEU A 70 0.01 11.19 4.67
CA LEU A 70 0.53 11.01 6.03
C LEU A 70 1.62 12.04 6.38
N VAL A 71 2.49 12.41 5.44
CA VAL A 71 3.45 13.51 5.64
C VAL A 71 2.72 14.84 5.89
N VAL A 72 1.68 15.14 5.11
CA VAL A 72 0.86 16.35 5.31
C VAL A 72 0.19 16.34 6.68
N LEU A 73 -0.40 15.21 7.09
CA LEU A 73 -1.01 15.05 8.40
C LEU A 73 -0.01 15.18 9.54
N SER A 74 1.25 14.80 9.34
CA SER A 74 2.28 14.90 10.39
C SER A 74 2.47 16.34 10.89
N SER A 75 2.23 17.35 10.05
CA SER A 75 2.34 18.77 10.42
C SER A 75 0.99 19.47 10.66
N ASN A 76 -0.12 18.76 10.45
CA ASN A 76 -1.49 19.29 10.50
C ASN A 76 -2.41 18.35 11.27
N ASP A 77 -1.87 17.70 12.31
CA ASP A 77 -2.50 16.63 13.08
C ASP A 77 -3.74 17.11 13.86
N THR A 78 -3.78 18.39 14.24
CA THR A 78 -4.92 19.02 14.92
C THR A 78 -5.99 19.61 13.98
N ALA A 79 -5.86 19.45 12.65
CA ALA A 79 -6.81 20.04 11.70
C ALA A 79 -8.22 19.39 11.81
N PRO A 80 -9.32 20.12 11.49
CA PRO A 80 -10.71 19.65 11.71
C PRO A 80 -11.10 18.31 11.05
N LEU A 81 -10.29 17.75 10.15
CA LEU A 81 -10.51 16.46 9.49
C LEU A 81 -9.32 15.50 9.61
N ALA A 82 -8.23 15.88 10.28
CA ALA A 82 -7.01 15.09 10.33
C ALA A 82 -7.25 13.70 10.92
N ALA A 83 -7.97 13.62 12.05
CA ALA A 83 -8.33 12.35 12.67
C ALA A 83 -9.19 11.46 11.75
N SER A 84 -10.18 12.04 11.06
CA SER A 84 -11.04 11.31 10.12
C SER A 84 -10.25 10.76 8.93
N ILE A 85 -9.37 11.58 8.33
CA ILE A 85 -8.51 11.15 7.22
C ILE A 85 -7.53 10.08 7.71
N GLY A 86 -6.87 10.27 8.85
CA GLY A 86 -5.97 9.29 9.45
C GLY A 86 -6.67 7.94 9.70
N ASN A 87 -7.89 7.95 10.23
CA ASN A 87 -8.68 6.73 10.42
C ASN A 87 -9.04 6.04 9.10
N LEU A 88 -9.38 6.78 8.04
CA LEU A 88 -9.64 6.20 6.72
C LEU A 88 -8.39 5.56 6.10
N ILE A 89 -7.23 6.20 6.27
CA ILE A 89 -5.94 5.65 5.84
C ILE A 89 -5.61 4.37 6.64
N ALA A 90 -5.75 4.41 7.97
CA ALA A 90 -5.53 3.27 8.84
C ALA A 90 -6.45 2.09 8.47
N LEU A 91 -7.73 2.35 8.23
CA LEU A 91 -8.70 1.33 7.80
C LEU A 91 -8.34 0.73 6.44
N THR A 92 -7.93 1.57 5.47
CA THR A 92 -7.49 1.11 4.15
C THR A 92 -6.31 0.14 4.25
N PHE A 93 -5.32 0.46 5.07
CA PHE A 93 -4.17 -0.43 5.32
C PHE A 93 -4.54 -1.66 6.15
N LEU A 94 -5.49 -1.56 7.09
CA LEU A 94 -5.98 -2.70 7.85
C LEU A 94 -6.71 -3.71 6.96
N ILE A 95 -7.57 -3.23 6.06
CA ILE A 95 -8.24 -4.07 5.06
C ILE A 95 -7.20 -4.69 4.12
N SER A 96 -6.20 -3.92 3.69
CA SER A 96 -5.09 -4.43 2.87
C SER A 96 -4.30 -5.54 3.59
N ALA A 97 -4.06 -5.40 4.88
CA ALA A 97 -3.43 -6.42 5.72
C ALA A 97 -4.29 -7.68 5.79
N ALA A 98 -5.59 -7.54 6.05
CA ALA A 98 -6.52 -8.67 6.13
C ALA A 98 -6.62 -9.43 4.80
N LEU A 99 -6.79 -8.71 3.68
CA LEU A 99 -6.83 -9.30 2.34
C LEU A 99 -5.52 -10.01 1.98
N SER A 100 -4.39 -9.39 2.33
CA SER A 100 -3.07 -9.97 2.09
C SER A 100 -2.83 -11.23 2.93
N ALA A 101 -3.22 -11.22 4.21
CA ALA A 101 -3.13 -12.38 5.09
C ALA A 101 -4.03 -13.53 4.59
N ALA A 102 -5.29 -13.24 4.28
CA ALA A 102 -6.25 -14.22 3.79
C ALA A 102 -5.82 -14.81 2.44
N GLY A 103 -5.47 -13.97 1.47
CA GLY A 103 -5.07 -14.39 0.12
C GLY A 103 -3.76 -15.18 0.09
N SER A 104 -2.83 -14.87 1.00
CA SER A 104 -1.56 -15.60 1.10
C SER A 104 -1.56 -16.75 2.13
N LYS A 105 -2.69 -16.97 2.83
CA LYS A 105 -2.76 -17.87 4.00
C LYS A 105 -1.69 -17.55 5.05
N GLY A 106 -1.41 -16.27 5.26
CA GLY A 106 -0.41 -15.74 6.19
C GLY A 106 1.05 -15.89 5.75
N ARG A 107 1.33 -16.49 4.58
CA ARG A 107 2.70 -16.82 4.15
C ARG A 107 3.45 -15.64 3.54
N HIS A 108 2.75 -14.59 3.13
CA HIS A 108 3.38 -13.43 2.48
C HIS A 108 3.53 -12.26 3.46
N LEU A 109 4.76 -11.86 3.76
CA LEU A 109 5.08 -10.88 4.82
C LEU A 109 4.44 -9.49 4.63
N SER A 110 3.89 -9.16 3.46
CA SER A 110 3.24 -7.85 3.26
C SER A 110 2.08 -7.59 4.21
N TRP A 111 1.37 -8.62 4.69
CA TRP A 111 0.28 -8.40 5.64
C TRP A 111 0.78 -7.76 6.95
N ILE A 112 1.99 -8.12 7.39
CA ILE A 112 2.62 -7.53 8.59
C ILE A 112 2.95 -6.07 8.32
N VAL A 113 3.50 -5.76 7.14
CA VAL A 113 3.87 -4.38 6.77
C VAL A 113 2.62 -3.50 6.70
N PHE A 114 1.54 -3.96 6.06
CA PHE A 114 0.28 -3.23 6.02
C PHE A 114 -0.34 -3.04 7.41
N LEU A 115 -0.31 -4.08 8.24
CA LEU A 115 -0.82 -3.99 9.62
C LEU A 115 -0.01 -2.97 10.43
N LEU A 116 1.31 -2.94 10.25
CA LEU A 116 2.18 -2.00 10.93
C LEU A 116 1.89 -0.55 10.48
N ILE A 117 1.66 -0.29 9.19
CA ILE A 117 1.22 1.02 8.70
C ILE A 117 -0.14 1.41 9.31
N ALA A 118 -1.09 0.47 9.36
CA ALA A 118 -2.42 0.72 9.92
C ALA A 118 -2.35 1.10 11.41
N LEU A 119 -1.64 0.31 12.22
CA LEU A 119 -1.50 0.54 13.65
C LEU A 119 -0.73 1.83 13.95
N THR A 120 0.37 2.09 13.25
CA THR A 120 1.15 3.33 13.44
C THR A 120 0.35 4.57 13.03
N THR A 121 -0.41 4.51 11.94
CA THR A 121 -1.32 5.60 11.54
C THR A 121 -2.41 5.82 12.59
N TRP A 122 -3.01 4.75 13.11
CA TRP A 122 -4.04 4.82 14.13
C TRP A 122 -3.52 5.43 15.43
N VAL A 123 -2.33 5.03 15.89
CA VAL A 123 -1.66 5.68 17.05
C VAL A 123 -1.39 7.16 16.76
N GLY A 124 -1.03 7.52 15.53
CA GLY A 124 -0.93 8.92 15.09
C GLY A 124 -2.22 9.69 15.37
N VAL A 125 -3.38 9.14 14.98
CA VAL A 125 -4.70 9.75 15.23
C VAL A 125 -4.96 9.97 16.72
N TRP A 126 -4.65 9.00 17.58
CA TRP A 126 -4.87 9.10 19.03
C TRP A 126 -3.93 10.06 19.75
N THR A 127 -2.79 10.37 19.15
CA THR A 127 -1.75 11.25 19.71
C THR A 127 -1.74 12.65 19.10
N SER A 128 -2.68 12.90 18.17
CA SER A 128 -2.91 14.19 17.51
C SER A 128 -3.75 15.14 18.38
#